data_AF-A0A9E6VLM7-F1
#
_entry.id   AF-A0A9E6VLM7-F1
#
_cell.length_a   1.000
_cell.length_b   1.000
_cell.length_c   1.000
_cell.angle_alpha   90.00
_cell.angle_beta   90.00
_cell.angle_gamma   90.00
#
_symmetry.space_group_name_H-M   'P 1'
#
loop_
_entity.id
_entity.type
_entity.pdbx_description
1 polymer ?
#
loop_
_entity_poly.entity_id
_entity_poly.type
_entity_poly.pdbx_seq_one_letter_code
_entity_poly.pdbx_strand_id
1 'polypeptide(L)'
;MKTAYRTGSVSALIILGFNSCCKEGTDGDATLTVYLKHHNTIIENHVSWPDTVFVKFNADELPGTNPSDFDAFFVGEAGEDHVHIKNLACGKYYLYGAGLDSSGPYRVTGGMGIKIKRKDRKELINVDLSVVE
;
A
#
# COMPACT_ATOMS: atom_id res chain seq x y z
N MET A 1 -39.39 -58.51 25.56
CA MET A 1 -39.23 -57.34 24.66
C MET A 1 -38.04 -56.53 25.17
N LYS A 2 -36.94 -56.44 24.41
CA LYS A 2 -35.78 -55.58 24.74
C LYS A 2 -35.69 -54.52 23.65
N THR A 3 -36.02 -53.28 24.02
CA THR A 3 -36.01 -52.13 23.12
C THR A 3 -34.57 -51.65 22.94
N ALA A 4 -34.07 -51.66 21.70
CA ALA A 4 -32.76 -51.15 21.34
C ALA A 4 -32.82 -49.64 21.09
N TYR A 5 -32.03 -48.85 21.81
CA TYR A 5 -31.83 -47.43 21.53
C TYR A 5 -30.72 -47.28 20.48
N ARG A 6 -31.08 -46.79 19.29
CA ARG A 6 -30.14 -46.36 18.24
C ARG A 6 -29.67 -44.94 18.57
N THR A 7 -28.40 -44.78 18.90
CA THR A 7 -27.73 -43.48 19.02
C THR A 7 -27.40 -42.94 17.63
N GLY A 8 -28.17 -41.96 17.17
CA GLY A 8 -27.84 -41.18 15.97
C GLY A 8 -26.74 -40.16 16.29
N SER A 9 -25.64 -40.24 15.56
CA SER A 9 -24.53 -39.28 15.65
C SER A 9 -24.91 -38.00 14.89
N VAL A 10 -24.97 -36.86 15.57
CA VAL A 10 -25.22 -35.55 14.94
C VAL A 10 -23.87 -34.90 14.67
N SER A 11 -23.41 -34.93 13.41
CA SER A 11 -22.24 -34.16 12.98
C SER A 11 -22.63 -32.69 12.81
N ALA A 12 -22.20 -31.84 13.75
CA ALA A 12 -22.26 -30.40 13.63
C ALA A 12 -21.22 -29.93 12.59
N LEU A 13 -21.69 -29.54 11.41
CA LEU A 13 -20.86 -28.92 10.37
C LEU A 13 -20.66 -27.44 10.73
N ILE A 14 -19.53 -27.11 11.36
CA ILE A 14 -19.14 -25.72 11.64
C ILE A 14 -18.73 -25.08 10.30
N ILE A 15 -19.63 -24.27 9.73
CA ILE A 15 -19.30 -23.42 8.58
C ILE A 15 -18.47 -22.26 9.11
N LEU A 16 -17.14 -22.41 9.09
CA LEU A 16 -16.20 -21.31 9.29
C LEU A 16 -16.35 -20.36 8.09
N GLY A 17 -17.18 -19.32 8.26
CA GLY A 17 -17.26 -18.22 7.31
C GLY A 17 -15.90 -17.53 7.22
N PHE A 18 -15.18 -17.74 6.12
CA PHE A 18 -13.99 -16.96 5.80
C PHE A 18 -14.43 -15.53 5.52
N ASN A 19 -14.44 -14.70 6.57
CA ASN A 19 -14.58 -13.27 6.43
C ASN A 19 -13.33 -12.75 5.70
N SER A 20 -13.41 -12.65 4.38
CA SER A 20 -12.36 -12.13 3.49
C SER A 20 -12.19 -10.61 3.64
N CYS A 21 -12.31 -10.09 4.86
CA CYS A 21 -12.01 -8.71 5.14
C CYS A 21 -10.49 -8.54 5.06
N CYS A 22 -10.04 -7.74 4.11
CA CYS A 22 -8.65 -7.34 3.99
C CYS A 22 -8.37 -6.27 5.04
N LYS A 23 -7.45 -6.55 5.96
CA LYS A 23 -6.92 -5.54 6.87
C LYS A 23 -5.65 -4.98 6.26
N GLU A 24 -5.62 -3.67 6.11
CA GLU A 24 -4.45 -2.90 5.70
C GLU A 24 -3.27 -3.05 6.67
N GLY A 25 -2.08 -2.73 6.17
CA GLY A 25 -0.85 -2.74 6.94
C GLY A 25 0.32 -3.34 6.17
N THR A 26 1.38 -3.59 6.90
CA THR A 26 2.53 -4.40 6.44
C THR A 26 2.23 -5.89 6.58
N ASP A 27 3.17 -6.74 6.20
CA ASP A 27 3.09 -8.21 6.24
C ASP A 27 2.14 -8.84 5.21
N GLY A 28 1.89 -8.14 4.11
CA GLY A 28 1.21 -8.69 2.94
C GLY A 28 2.15 -9.10 1.82
N ASP A 29 1.56 -9.48 0.68
CA ASP A 29 2.30 -9.94 -0.50
C ASP A 29 2.49 -8.85 -1.56
N ALA A 30 1.83 -7.68 -1.41
CA ALA A 30 1.77 -6.68 -2.47
C ALA A 30 3.03 -5.83 -2.53
N THR A 31 3.45 -5.53 -3.76
CA THR A 31 4.51 -4.57 -4.06
C THR A 31 3.98 -3.50 -4.99
N LEU A 32 4.14 -2.25 -4.57
CA LEU A 32 3.92 -1.09 -5.44
C LEU A 32 5.26 -0.62 -5.99
N THR A 33 5.23 -0.21 -7.25
CA THR A 33 6.31 0.55 -7.89
C THR A 33 5.77 1.94 -8.14
N VAL A 34 6.21 2.92 -7.33
CA VAL A 34 5.65 4.27 -7.32
C VAL A 34 6.59 5.22 -8.05
N TYR A 35 6.09 5.86 -9.10
CA TYR A 35 6.82 6.85 -9.88
C TYR A 35 6.32 8.24 -9.49
N LEU A 36 7.19 9.09 -8.94
CA LEU A 36 6.85 10.49 -8.70
C LEU A 36 6.88 11.24 -10.03
N LYS A 37 5.77 11.91 -10.37
CA LYS A 37 5.65 12.66 -11.62
C LYS A 37 5.33 14.12 -11.35
N HIS A 38 6.29 15.01 -11.65
CA HIS A 38 6.02 16.44 -11.74
C HIS A 38 5.55 16.75 -13.17
N HIS A 39 4.30 17.18 -13.31
CA HIS A 39 3.59 17.18 -14.60
C HIS A 39 3.57 15.78 -15.25
N ASN A 40 4.35 15.56 -16.31
CA ASN A 40 4.47 14.28 -17.02
C ASN A 40 5.90 13.72 -16.99
N THR A 41 6.81 14.36 -16.25
CA THR A 41 8.21 13.96 -16.13
C THR A 41 8.37 13.13 -14.87
N ILE A 42 8.97 11.95 -15.01
CA ILE A 42 9.35 11.14 -13.85
C ILE A 42 10.54 11.79 -13.16
N ILE A 43 10.52 11.81 -11.83
CA ILE A 43 11.63 12.28 -11.01
C ILE A 43 12.50 11.07 -10.68
N GLU A 44 13.80 11.19 -10.96
CA GLU A 44 14.78 10.18 -10.56
C GLU A 44 15.21 10.39 -9.10
N ASN A 45 15.39 9.29 -8.38
CA ASN A 45 15.82 9.30 -6.99
C ASN A 45 17.21 9.94 -6.87
N HIS A 46 17.26 11.11 -6.24
CA HIS A 46 18.49 11.87 -6.08
C HIS A 46 19.35 11.32 -4.92
N VAL A 47 20.68 11.22 -5.11
CA VAL A 47 21.61 10.65 -4.11
C VAL A 47 21.51 11.34 -2.74
N SER A 48 21.45 12.67 -2.72
CA SER A 48 21.38 13.45 -1.46
C SER A 48 19.95 13.67 -0.95
N TRP A 49 18.95 13.44 -1.80
CA TRP A 49 17.55 13.78 -1.52
C TRP A 49 16.64 12.74 -2.21
N PRO A 50 16.75 11.46 -1.82
CA PRO A 50 16.01 10.41 -2.48
C PRO A 50 14.51 10.62 -2.29
N ASP A 51 13.74 10.24 -3.30
CA ASP A 51 12.28 10.33 -3.20
C ASP A 51 11.81 9.43 -2.07
N THR A 52 10.85 9.93 -1.30
CA THR A 52 10.29 9.21 -0.17
C THR A 52 8.79 9.15 -0.32
N VAL A 53 8.23 7.95 -0.23
CA VAL A 53 6.78 7.75 -0.18
C VAL A 53 6.37 7.36 1.23
N PHE A 54 5.62 8.25 1.87
CA PHE A 54 4.94 8.02 3.13
C PHE A 54 3.58 7.34 2.88
N VAL A 55 3.21 6.42 3.76
CA VAL A 55 2.04 5.56 3.58
C VAL A 55 1.17 5.64 4.83
N LYS A 56 -0.09 6.02 4.66
CA LYS A 56 -1.13 5.93 5.68
C LYS A 56 -2.02 4.74 5.40
N PHE A 57 -2.27 3.94 6.43
CA PHE A 57 -3.16 2.79 6.37
C PHE A 57 -4.61 3.25 6.59
N ASN A 58 -5.55 2.62 5.88
CA ASN A 58 -6.99 2.85 6.01
C ASN A 58 -7.42 4.31 5.74
N ALA A 59 -6.71 4.99 4.85
CA ALA A 59 -7.00 6.36 4.46
C ALA A 59 -7.18 6.44 2.94
N ASP A 60 -8.18 7.21 2.52
CA ASP A 60 -8.35 7.62 1.12
C ASP A 60 -7.98 9.10 0.92
N GLU A 61 -7.74 9.84 2.01
CA GLU A 61 -7.45 11.28 2.04
C GLU A 61 -6.15 11.57 2.79
N LEU A 62 -5.57 12.75 2.56
CA LEU A 62 -4.33 13.20 3.18
C LEU A 62 -4.52 13.33 4.70
N PRO A 63 -3.77 12.56 5.54
CA PRO A 63 -3.90 12.65 6.99
C PRO A 63 -3.23 13.89 7.59
N GLY A 64 -2.35 14.53 6.83
CA GLY A 64 -1.44 15.59 7.25
C GLY A 64 -0.18 15.55 6.38
N THR A 65 0.79 16.41 6.65
CA THR A 65 2.05 16.50 5.88
C THR A 65 3.30 16.27 6.72
N ASN A 66 3.15 16.01 8.02
CA ASN A 66 4.29 15.65 8.86
C ASN A 66 4.54 14.15 8.74
N PRO A 67 5.81 13.69 8.83
CA PRO A 67 6.12 12.25 8.81
C PRO A 67 5.35 11.44 9.87
N SER A 68 5.06 12.04 11.03
CA SER A 68 4.30 11.41 12.12
C SER A 68 2.82 11.15 11.81
N ASP A 69 2.29 11.77 10.76
CA ASP A 69 0.89 11.60 10.37
C ASP A 69 0.69 10.25 9.66
N PHE A 70 1.77 9.63 9.16
CA PHE A 70 1.80 8.39 8.39
C PHE A 70 2.25 7.19 9.22
N ASP A 71 1.93 5.99 8.75
CA ASP A 71 2.19 4.73 9.48
C ASP A 71 3.49 4.05 9.02
N ALA A 72 3.93 4.31 7.79
CA ALA A 72 5.19 3.80 7.23
C ALA A 72 5.78 4.80 6.22
N PHE A 73 7.05 4.63 5.88
CA PHE A 73 7.69 5.34 4.78
C PHE A 73 8.69 4.43 4.07
N PHE A 74 8.91 4.72 2.79
CA PHE A 74 9.79 3.97 1.91
C PHE A 74 10.63 4.99 1.12
N VAL A 75 11.93 4.74 1.07
CA VAL A 75 12.90 5.63 0.42
C VAL A 75 13.33 4.97 -0.89
N GLY A 76 13.37 5.75 -1.96
CA GLY A 76 13.86 5.31 -3.26
C GLY A 76 15.37 5.08 -3.26
N GLU A 77 15.82 4.14 -4.07
CA GLU A 77 17.24 3.86 -4.27
C GLU A 77 17.82 4.84 -5.29
N ALA A 78 18.98 5.42 -4.98
CA ALA A 78 19.59 6.43 -5.84
C ALA A 78 19.90 5.88 -7.25
N GLY A 79 19.50 6.63 -8.28
CA GLY A 79 19.64 6.22 -9.68
C GLY A 79 18.50 5.36 -10.22
N GLU A 80 17.52 4.98 -9.39
CA GLU A 80 16.23 4.48 -9.86
C GLU A 80 15.24 5.64 -10.09
N ASP A 81 14.20 5.38 -10.87
CA ASP A 81 13.14 6.35 -11.23
C ASP A 81 11.83 6.10 -10.48
N HIS A 82 11.87 5.27 -9.44
CA HIS A 82 10.72 4.87 -8.66
C HIS A 82 11.07 4.50 -7.22
N VAL A 83 10.05 4.43 -6.37
CA VAL A 83 10.13 3.92 -5.01
C VAL A 83 9.40 2.58 -4.93
N HIS A 84 10.09 1.56 -4.43
CA HIS A 84 9.47 0.27 -4.14
C HIS A 84 8.81 0.25 -2.76
N ILE A 85 7.50 0.00 -2.72
CA ILE A 85 6.74 -0.19 -1.49
C ILE A 85 6.34 -1.65 -1.40
N LYS A 86 7.10 -2.42 -0.60
CA LYS A 86 6.95 -3.88 -0.50
C LYS A 86 6.13 -4.28 0.73
N ASN A 87 5.64 -5.51 0.71
CA ASN A 87 4.97 -6.18 1.82
C ASN A 87 3.67 -5.51 2.29
N LEU A 88 2.92 -4.87 1.40
CA LEU A 88 1.61 -4.31 1.75
C LEU A 88 0.53 -5.39 1.75
N ALA A 89 -0.32 -5.36 2.78
CA ALA A 89 -1.56 -6.14 2.80
C ALA A 89 -2.58 -5.58 1.80
N CYS A 90 -3.59 -6.36 1.44
CA CYS A 90 -4.74 -5.77 0.75
C CYS A 90 -5.46 -4.79 1.68
N GLY A 91 -5.99 -3.69 1.13
CA GLY A 91 -6.53 -2.61 1.95
C GLY A 91 -6.57 -1.28 1.22
N LYS A 92 -6.96 -0.24 1.95
CA LYS A 92 -6.90 1.15 1.51
C LYS A 92 -5.64 1.80 2.06
N TYR A 93 -5.00 2.61 1.23
CA TYR A 93 -3.78 3.32 1.57
C TYR A 93 -3.82 4.73 1.00
N TYR A 94 -3.34 5.70 1.74
CA TYR A 94 -3.00 6.99 1.18
C TYR A 94 -1.48 7.07 1.02
N LEU A 95 -1.02 7.31 -0.20
CA LEU A 95 0.38 7.54 -0.52
C LEU A 95 0.64 9.04 -0.54
N TYR A 96 1.74 9.47 0.08
CA TYR A 96 2.23 10.84 0.01
C TYR A 96 3.71 10.82 -0.36
N GLY A 97 4.03 11.33 -1.54
CA GLY A 97 5.38 11.38 -2.09
C GLY A 97 6.02 12.74 -1.84
N ALA A 98 7.30 12.73 -1.51
CA ALA A 98 8.14 13.91 -1.44
C ALA A 98 9.46 13.64 -2.17
N GLY A 99 9.85 14.57 -3.06
CA GLY A 99 11.04 14.41 -3.89
C GLY A 99 11.73 15.74 -4.20
N LEU A 100 12.80 15.65 -4.98
CA LEU A 100 13.51 16.81 -5.55
C LEU A 100 13.51 16.68 -7.07
N ASP A 101 12.74 17.53 -7.75
CA ASP A 101 12.76 17.58 -9.22
C ASP A 101 14.08 18.22 -9.66
N SER A 102 15.02 17.40 -10.15
CA SER A 102 16.37 17.80 -10.54
C SER A 102 16.44 18.68 -11.80
N SER A 103 15.32 18.89 -12.50
CA SER A 103 15.23 19.92 -13.55
C SER A 103 15.30 21.35 -12.98
N GLY A 104 15.12 21.50 -11.67
CA GLY A 104 15.36 22.74 -10.92
C GLY A 104 15.67 22.48 -9.43
N PRO A 105 15.62 23.50 -8.56
CA PRO A 105 15.76 23.32 -7.12
C PRO A 105 14.40 23.11 -6.43
N TYR A 106 13.45 22.42 -7.08
CA TYR A 106 12.06 22.33 -6.62
C TYR A 106 11.85 21.15 -5.69
N ARG A 107 11.46 21.44 -4.44
CA ARG A 107 10.90 20.43 -3.54
C ARG A 107 9.47 20.21 -3.98
N VAL A 108 9.14 18.97 -4.32
CA VAL A 108 7.80 18.64 -4.81
C VAL A 108 7.14 17.62 -3.91
N THR A 109 5.82 17.75 -3.76
CA THR A 109 5.02 16.81 -2.98
C THR A 109 3.68 16.53 -3.65
N GLY A 110 3.07 15.41 -3.29
CA GLY A 110 1.77 15.02 -3.83
C GLY A 110 1.28 13.74 -3.21
N GLY A 111 -0.01 13.47 -3.33
CA GLY A 111 -0.60 12.32 -2.67
C GLY A 111 -1.84 11.80 -3.36
N MET A 112 -2.11 10.52 -3.17
CA MET A 112 -3.32 9.88 -3.68
C MET A 112 -3.75 8.69 -2.81
N GLY A 113 -5.05 8.46 -2.75
CA GLY A 113 -5.62 7.22 -2.20
C GLY A 113 -5.52 6.08 -3.22
N ILE A 114 -5.20 4.89 -2.74
CA ILE A 114 -5.17 3.65 -3.53
C ILE A 114 -5.86 2.53 -2.75
N LYS A 115 -6.43 1.57 -3.49
CA LYS A 115 -6.96 0.34 -2.91
C LYS A 115 -6.31 -0.89 -3.53
N ILE A 116 -5.56 -1.63 -2.72
CA ILE A 116 -5.00 -2.94 -3.09
C ILE A 116 -6.07 -4.00 -2.87
N LYS A 117 -6.59 -4.60 -3.93
CA LYS A 117 -7.55 -5.69 -3.80
C LYS A 117 -6.82 -6.99 -3.49
N ARG A 118 -7.48 -7.89 -2.76
CA ARG A 118 -6.94 -9.21 -2.40
C ARG A 118 -6.41 -9.97 -3.62
N LYS A 119 -7.10 -9.91 -4.76
CA LYS A 119 -6.70 -10.63 -5.98
C LYS A 119 -5.44 -10.05 -6.64
N ASP A 120 -5.22 -8.73 -6.54
CA ASP A 120 -4.13 -8.03 -7.23
C ASP A 120 -2.84 -8.01 -6.38
N ARG A 121 -2.93 -8.41 -5.10
CA ARG A 121 -1.82 -8.35 -4.13
C ARG A 121 -0.57 -9.17 -4.48
N LYS A 122 -0.63 -10.06 -5.47
CA LYS A 122 0.53 -10.88 -5.88
C LYS A 122 1.21 -10.35 -7.13
N GLU A 123 0.62 -9.33 -7.74
CA GLU A 123 1.15 -8.67 -8.93
C GLU A 123 1.94 -7.44 -8.51
N LEU A 124 2.86 -7.02 -9.39
CA LEU A 124 3.48 -5.70 -9.29
C LEU A 124 2.46 -4.64 -9.72
N ILE A 125 2.21 -3.68 -8.84
CA ILE A 125 1.25 -2.59 -9.09
C ILE A 125 2.04 -1.31 -9.35
N ASN A 126 2.00 -0.82 -10.58
CA ASN A 126 2.61 0.46 -10.92
C ASN A 126 1.67 1.60 -10.53
N VAL A 127 2.21 2.63 -9.87
CA VAL A 127 1.48 3.81 -9.42
C VAL A 127 2.19 5.06 -9.91
N ASP A 128 1.49 5.84 -10.71
CA ASP A 128 1.94 7.19 -11.08
C ASP A 128 1.43 8.18 -10.04
N LEU A 129 2.35 8.73 -9.24
CA LEU A 129 2.04 9.67 -8.18
C LEU A 129 2.34 11.10 -8.65
N SER A 130 1.30 11.85 -9.01
CA SER A 130 1.44 13.26 -9.36
C SER A 130 1.92 14.09 -8.16
N VAL A 131 2.95 14.89 -8.39
CA VAL A 131 3.51 15.85 -7.42
C VAL A 131 3.57 17.25 -8.02
N VAL A 132 3.61 18.26 -7.15
CA VAL A 132 3.68 19.69 -7.47
C VAL A 132 4.67 20.39 -6.55
N GLU A 133 5.21 21.54 -6.99
CA GLU A 133 6.05 22.45 -6.17
C GLU A 133 5.30 23.09 -4.99
#